data_AF-A0A3D1QD58-F1
#
_entry.id   AF-A0A3D1QD58-F1
#
_cell.length_a   1.000
_cell.length_b   1.000
_cell.length_c   1.000
_cell.angle_alpha   90.00
_cell.angle_beta   90.00
_cell.angle_gamma   90.00
#
_symmetry.space_group_name_H-M   'P 1'
#
loop_
_entity.id
_entity.type
_entity.pdbx_description
1 polymer ?
#
loop_
_entity_poly.entity_id
_entity_poly.type
_entity_poly.pdbx_seq_one_letter_code
_entity_poly.pdbx_strand_id
1 'polypeptide(L)'
;MRHFKRKLEALKKHRLQRRFSQVAETIAKNGIRRNCVHSLLLAISFLTIAPVYGNRIANDREFANSLYYYPLVGFIIGMILFAVSRLTELLGPGIAAEAMIILAWVMVTGALHLDGLMDSADGLFSGRDRERKLEIMKDSRVGAMGAITLVVVILLKLAFLDNLLITDKAWVLLVAPAVGRFMMVYAICRYPYARSGGGLGAAFGGEAGLPKLAGAALLLLAGSWL
;
A
#
# COMPACT_ATOMS: atom_id res chain seq x y z
N MET A 1 52.32 -38.65 -17.10
CA MET A 1 52.42 -37.43 -16.24
C MET A 1 51.68 -36.19 -16.78
N ARG A 2 51.85 -35.78 -18.05
CA ARG A 2 51.18 -34.59 -18.63
C ARG A 2 49.65 -34.64 -18.65
N HIS A 3 49.06 -35.81 -18.90
CA HIS A 3 47.60 -35.98 -18.95
C HIS A 3 46.91 -35.76 -17.59
N PHE A 4 47.54 -36.21 -16.50
CA PHE A 4 47.04 -36.05 -15.13
C PHE A 4 47.01 -34.57 -14.70
N LYS A 5 48.08 -33.82 -15.02
CA LYS A 5 48.20 -32.38 -14.69
C LYS A 5 47.10 -31.55 -15.38
N ARG A 6 46.80 -31.85 -16.66
CA ARG A 6 45.70 -31.22 -17.41
C ARG A 6 44.32 -31.53 -16.82
N LYS A 7 44.07 -32.78 -16.40
CA LYS A 7 42.83 -33.17 -15.72
C LYS A 7 42.66 -32.46 -14.38
N LEU A 8 43.74 -32.34 -13.60
CA LEU A 8 43.72 -31.65 -12.32
C LEU A 8 43.47 -30.14 -12.47
N GLU A 9 44.09 -29.49 -13.45
CA GLU A 9 43.86 -28.08 -13.77
C GLU A 9 42.43 -27.81 -14.26
N ALA A 10 41.89 -28.68 -15.12
CA ALA A 10 40.50 -28.59 -15.56
C ALA A 10 39.50 -28.76 -14.39
N LEU A 11 39.76 -29.73 -13.49
CA LEU A 11 38.96 -29.94 -12.29
C LEU A 11 39.03 -28.75 -11.32
N LYS A 12 40.22 -28.16 -11.12
CA LYS A 12 40.39 -26.95 -10.31
C LYS A 12 39.61 -25.77 -10.90
N LYS A 13 39.73 -25.54 -12.21
CA LYS A 13 39.02 -24.45 -12.92
C LYS A 13 37.50 -24.60 -12.83
N HIS A 14 36.98 -25.80 -13.05
CA HIS A 14 35.55 -26.09 -12.96
C HIS A 14 35.01 -25.98 -11.52
N ARG A 15 35.75 -26.44 -10.49
CA ARG A 15 35.38 -26.23 -9.08
C ARG A 15 35.39 -24.75 -8.69
N LEU A 16 36.34 -23.97 -9.19
CA LEU A 16 36.41 -22.53 -8.96
C LEU A 16 35.19 -21.82 -9.58
N GLN A 17 34.87 -22.10 -10.84
CA GLN A 17 33.72 -21.52 -11.53
C GLN A 17 32.38 -21.83 -10.84
N ARG A 18 32.20 -23.07 -10.35
CA ARG A 18 31.00 -23.43 -9.57
C ARG A 18 30.89 -22.64 -8.26
N ARG A 19 32.00 -22.48 -7.52
CA ARG A 19 32.03 -21.68 -6.29
C ARG A 19 31.70 -20.21 -6.55
N PHE A 20 32.26 -19.61 -7.60
CA PHE A 20 31.95 -18.22 -7.96
C PHE A 20 30.46 -18.04 -8.33
N SER A 21 29.90 -18.98 -9.09
CA SER A 21 28.48 -18.94 -9.48
C SER A 21 27.56 -19.04 -8.25
N GLN A 22 27.85 -19.95 -7.33
CA GLN A 22 27.08 -20.11 -6.07
C GLN A 22 27.15 -18.87 -5.17
N VAL A 23 28.33 -18.25 -5.05
CA VAL A 23 28.50 -17.02 -4.26
C VAL A 23 27.74 -15.86 -4.91
N ALA A 24 27.82 -15.71 -6.23
CA ALA A 24 27.08 -14.68 -6.96
C ALA A 24 25.55 -14.85 -6.82
N GLU A 25 25.05 -16.09 -6.95
CA GLU A 25 23.63 -16.40 -6.76
C GLU A 25 23.17 -16.13 -5.32
N THR A 26 24.01 -16.43 -4.32
CA THR A 26 23.72 -16.17 -2.90
C THR A 26 23.67 -14.67 -2.61
N ILE A 27 24.63 -13.90 -3.14
CA ILE A 27 24.66 -12.44 -3.02
C ILE A 27 23.42 -11.84 -3.70
N ALA A 28 23.07 -12.30 -4.90
CA ALA A 28 21.88 -11.86 -5.63
C ALA A 28 20.59 -12.17 -4.85
N LYS A 29 20.42 -13.41 -4.35
CA LYS A 29 19.26 -13.80 -3.53
C LYS A 29 19.15 -12.97 -2.25
N ASN A 30 20.27 -12.70 -1.57
CA ASN A 30 20.29 -11.88 -0.37
C ASN A 30 19.95 -10.41 -0.66
N GLY A 31 20.44 -9.87 -1.79
CA GLY A 31 20.07 -8.53 -2.25
C GLY A 31 18.58 -8.42 -2.58
N ILE A 32 18.01 -9.39 -3.30
CA ILE A 32 16.58 -9.43 -3.64
C ILE A 32 15.72 -9.52 -2.38
N ARG A 33 16.04 -10.44 -1.44
CA ARG A 33 15.29 -10.60 -0.19
C ARG A 33 15.28 -9.33 0.65
N ARG A 34 16.41 -8.63 0.78
CA ARG A 34 16.46 -7.34 1.50
C ARG A 34 15.54 -6.30 0.87
N ASN A 35 15.56 -6.19 -0.45
CA ASN A 35 14.72 -5.22 -1.16
C ASN A 35 13.22 -5.51 -0.98
N CYS A 36 12.81 -6.79 -0.97
CA CYS A 36 11.41 -7.16 -0.70
C CYS A 36 10.96 -6.76 0.71
N VAL A 37 11.77 -7.06 1.73
CA VAL A 37 11.44 -6.70 3.13
C VAL A 37 11.37 -5.19 3.28
N HIS A 38 12.33 -4.44 2.73
CA HIS A 38 12.31 -2.98 2.77
C HIS A 38 11.08 -2.40 2.06
N SER A 39 10.70 -2.94 0.90
CA SER A 39 9.53 -2.49 0.15
C SER A 39 8.22 -2.75 0.90
N LEU A 40 8.12 -3.88 1.62
CA LEU A 40 6.99 -4.18 2.50
C LEU A 40 6.94 -3.22 3.69
N LEU A 41 8.06 -3.02 4.39
CA LEU A 41 8.13 -2.09 5.52
C LEU A 41 7.81 -0.66 5.08
N LEU A 42 8.27 -0.25 3.90
CA LEU A 42 7.93 1.03 3.29
C LEU A 42 6.43 1.14 3.03
N ALA A 43 5.80 0.09 2.46
CA ALA A 43 4.36 0.07 2.24
C ALA A 43 3.56 0.20 3.55
N ILE A 44 3.99 -0.50 4.62
CA ILE A 44 3.35 -0.42 5.94
C ILE A 44 3.49 1.01 6.48
N SER A 45 4.69 1.59 6.49
CA SER A 45 4.89 2.95 7.00
C SER A 45 4.25 4.03 6.15
N PHE A 46 4.05 3.79 4.85
CA PHE A 46 3.38 4.75 3.98
C PHE A 46 1.86 4.74 4.16
N LEU A 47 1.26 3.56 4.34
CA LEU A 47 -0.20 3.40 4.37
C LEU A 47 -0.79 3.34 5.78
N THR A 48 0.07 3.31 6.80
CA THR A 48 -0.32 3.28 8.23
C THR A 48 0.56 4.23 9.04
N ILE A 49 0.13 4.53 10.26
CA ILE A 49 0.90 5.36 11.20
C ILE A 49 2.17 4.65 11.75
N ALA A 50 2.33 3.34 11.50
CA ALA A 50 3.41 2.55 12.09
C ALA A 50 4.78 2.88 11.45
N PRO A 51 5.76 3.42 12.20
CA PRO A 51 7.04 3.89 11.66
C PRO A 51 8.06 2.73 11.50
N VAL A 52 7.66 1.61 10.90
CA VAL A 52 8.46 0.38 10.77
C VAL A 52 9.57 0.44 9.73
N TYR A 53 9.52 1.39 8.77
CA TYR A 53 10.61 1.61 7.80
C TYR A 53 11.81 2.38 8.40
N GLY A 54 11.59 3.09 9.52
CA GLY A 54 12.61 3.86 10.22
C GLY A 54 13.13 5.07 9.44
N ASN A 55 14.30 5.60 9.83
CA ASN A 55 14.92 6.79 9.24
C ASN A 55 15.67 6.51 7.91
N ARG A 56 15.26 5.49 7.17
CA ARG A 56 15.89 5.12 5.89
C ARG A 56 15.39 6.04 4.77
N ILE A 57 16.27 6.33 3.82
CA ILE A 57 15.88 7.01 2.59
C ILE A 57 15.54 5.92 1.58
N ALA A 58 14.26 5.83 1.23
CA ALA A 58 13.80 4.91 0.20
C ALA A 58 14.30 5.33 -1.17
N ASN A 59 14.80 4.37 -1.93
CA ASN A 59 15.12 4.57 -3.34
C ASN A 59 13.89 4.32 -4.23
N ASP A 60 13.92 4.80 -5.46
CA ASP A 60 12.81 4.71 -6.42
C ASP A 60 12.31 3.27 -6.64
N ARG A 61 13.24 2.30 -6.60
CA ARG A 61 12.90 0.88 -6.79
C ARG A 61 12.18 0.29 -5.58
N GLU A 62 12.53 0.68 -4.37
CA GLU A 62 11.80 0.30 -3.15
C GLU A 62 10.39 0.90 -3.15
N PHE A 63 10.23 2.16 -3.58
CA PHE A 63 8.90 2.78 -3.79
C PHE A 63 8.08 2.03 -4.84
N ALA A 64 8.64 1.76 -6.01
CA ALA A 64 7.94 1.03 -7.06
C ALA A 64 7.55 -0.40 -6.65
N ASN A 65 8.43 -1.10 -5.92
CA ASN A 65 8.14 -2.45 -5.43
C ASN A 65 7.18 -2.45 -4.22
N SER A 66 7.08 -1.35 -3.47
CA SER A 66 6.12 -1.23 -2.37
C SER A 66 4.68 -1.43 -2.85
N LEU A 67 4.37 -1.05 -4.10
CA LEU A 67 3.05 -1.17 -4.73
C LEU A 67 2.50 -2.59 -4.72
N TYR A 68 3.35 -3.62 -4.84
CA TYR A 68 2.91 -5.02 -4.75
C TYR A 68 2.22 -5.30 -3.41
N TYR A 69 2.73 -4.70 -2.34
CA TYR A 69 2.31 -5.00 -0.97
C TYR A 69 1.12 -4.16 -0.49
N TYR A 70 0.62 -3.22 -1.30
CA TYR A 70 -0.48 -2.34 -0.91
C TYR A 70 -1.75 -3.11 -0.52
N PRO A 71 -2.24 -4.09 -1.31
CA PRO A 71 -3.39 -4.91 -0.92
C PRO A 71 -3.13 -5.70 0.37
N LEU A 72 -1.91 -6.22 0.55
CA LEU A 72 -1.51 -6.93 1.78
C LEU A 72 -1.58 -6.01 3.00
N VAL A 73 -1.11 -4.77 2.90
CA VAL A 73 -1.26 -3.77 3.99
C VAL A 73 -2.73 -3.46 4.23
N GLY A 74 -3.57 -3.45 3.19
CA GLY A 74 -5.01 -3.37 3.36
C GLY A 74 -5.60 -4.53 4.15
N PHE A 75 -5.21 -5.78 3.89
CA PHE A 75 -5.63 -6.91 4.73
C PHE A 75 -5.14 -6.78 6.17
N ILE A 76 -3.92 -6.28 6.42
CA ILE A 76 -3.42 -6.00 7.77
C ILE A 76 -4.32 -4.99 8.49
N ILE A 77 -4.68 -3.89 7.81
CA ILE A 77 -5.64 -2.91 8.35
C ILE A 77 -6.98 -3.59 8.63
N GLY A 78 -7.49 -4.39 7.69
CA GLY A 78 -8.75 -5.10 7.86
C GLY A 78 -8.78 -6.06 9.04
N MET A 79 -7.67 -6.78 9.28
CA MET A 79 -7.52 -7.64 10.46
C MET A 79 -7.60 -6.85 11.77
N ILE A 80 -6.99 -5.66 11.81
CA ILE A 80 -7.08 -4.76 12.97
C ILE A 80 -8.54 -4.31 13.17
N LEU A 81 -9.22 -3.90 12.10
CA LEU A 81 -10.63 -3.48 12.18
C LEU A 81 -11.56 -4.61 12.60
N PHE A 82 -11.32 -5.82 12.11
CA PHE A 82 -12.03 -7.01 12.53
C PHE A 82 -11.82 -7.26 14.04
N ALA A 83 -10.58 -7.20 14.54
CA ALA A 83 -10.30 -7.34 15.96
C ALA A 83 -11.02 -6.26 16.79
N VAL A 84 -10.99 -4.99 16.35
CA VAL A 84 -11.74 -3.90 16.99
C VAL A 84 -13.24 -4.20 16.99
N SER A 85 -13.79 -4.72 15.89
CA SER A 85 -15.21 -5.07 15.81
C SER A 85 -15.61 -6.10 16.88
N ARG A 86 -14.77 -7.12 17.11
CA ARG A 86 -14.98 -8.13 18.16
C ARG A 86 -14.91 -7.54 19.57
N LEU A 87 -13.99 -6.61 19.81
CA LEU A 87 -13.90 -5.92 21.10
C LEU A 87 -15.12 -5.04 21.34
N THR A 88 -15.64 -4.38 20.30
CA THR A 88 -16.82 -3.53 20.42
C THR A 88 -18.12 -4.31 20.58
N GLU A 89 -18.17 -5.61 20.25
CA GLU A 89 -19.33 -6.46 20.56
C GLU A 89 -19.62 -6.51 22.07
N LEU A 90 -18.60 -6.32 22.91
CA LEU A 90 -18.75 -6.23 24.37
C LEU A 90 -19.58 -5.01 24.83
N LEU A 91 -19.68 -3.98 23.99
CA LEU A 91 -20.48 -2.78 24.25
C LEU A 91 -21.94 -2.94 23.83
N GLY A 92 -22.28 -4.06 23.17
CA GLY A 92 -23.58 -4.28 22.52
C GLY A 92 -23.64 -3.70 21.10
N PRO A 93 -24.62 -4.13 20.29
CA PRO A 93 -24.82 -3.60 18.95
C PRO A 93 -25.26 -2.14 19.01
N GLY A 94 -24.74 -1.33 18.10
CA GLY A 94 -25.22 0.04 17.89
C GLY A 94 -24.18 0.98 17.31
N ILE A 95 -24.64 2.18 16.98
CA ILE A 95 -23.89 3.25 16.31
C ILE A 95 -22.55 3.56 17.00
N ALA A 96 -22.50 3.46 18.34
CA ALA A 96 -21.27 3.68 19.09
C ALA A 96 -20.16 2.67 18.74
N ALA A 97 -20.49 1.39 18.58
CA ALA A 97 -19.55 0.35 18.16
C ALA A 97 -19.02 0.62 16.74
N GLU A 98 -19.91 1.02 15.83
CA GLU A 98 -19.54 1.34 14.44
C GLU A 98 -18.65 2.59 14.35
N ALA A 99 -18.95 3.61 15.14
CA ALA A 99 -18.13 4.80 15.25
C ALA A 99 -16.72 4.47 15.77
N MET A 100 -16.58 3.55 16.72
CA MET A 100 -15.27 3.10 17.21
C MET A 100 -14.45 2.35 16.14
N ILE A 101 -15.10 1.53 15.31
CA ILE A 101 -14.43 0.86 14.18
C ILE A 101 -13.94 1.89 13.17
N ILE A 102 -14.77 2.89 12.83
CA ILE A 102 -14.39 3.97 11.92
C ILE A 102 -13.24 4.79 12.51
N LEU A 103 -13.30 5.13 13.80
CA LEU A 103 -12.22 5.84 14.51
C LEU A 103 -10.91 5.05 14.44
N ALA A 104 -10.94 3.74 14.72
CA ALA A 104 -9.76 2.88 14.59
C ALA A 104 -9.21 2.88 13.16
N TRP A 105 -10.08 2.86 12.14
CA TRP A 105 -9.66 2.94 10.74
C TRP A 105 -8.95 4.25 10.43
N VAL A 106 -9.49 5.37 10.89
CA VAL A 106 -8.87 6.69 10.72
C VAL A 106 -7.50 6.74 11.41
N MET A 107 -7.42 6.30 12.67
CA MET A 107 -6.17 6.33 13.45
C MET A 107 -5.07 5.44 12.85
N VAL A 108 -5.38 4.19 12.51
CA VAL A 108 -4.40 3.24 11.95
C VAL A 108 -3.81 3.75 10.65
N THR A 109 -4.61 4.43 9.83
CA THR A 109 -4.19 4.95 8.52
C THR A 109 -3.63 6.37 8.57
N GLY A 110 -3.64 7.02 9.73
CA GLY A 110 -3.29 8.44 9.86
C GLY A 110 -4.17 9.36 9.01
N ALA A 111 -5.39 8.94 8.68
CA ALA A 111 -6.32 9.65 7.79
C ALA A 111 -5.81 9.94 6.36
N LEU A 112 -4.68 9.38 5.91
CA LEU A 112 -4.05 9.71 4.62
C LEU A 112 -5.01 9.61 3.41
N HIS A 113 -5.91 8.62 3.41
CA HIS A 113 -6.88 8.46 2.32
C HIS A 113 -8.02 9.48 2.39
N LEU A 114 -8.42 9.88 3.60
CA LEU A 114 -9.46 10.88 3.79
C LEU A 114 -8.93 12.26 3.42
N ASP A 115 -7.68 12.57 3.80
CA ASP A 115 -6.97 13.78 3.42
C ASP A 115 -6.92 13.94 1.89
N GLY A 116 -6.39 12.93 1.17
CA GLY A 116 -6.37 12.96 -0.30
C GLY A 116 -7.76 13.03 -0.96
N LEU A 117 -8.80 12.48 -0.32
CA LEU A 117 -10.18 12.61 -0.79
C LEU A 117 -10.72 14.04 -0.58
N MET A 118 -10.41 14.67 0.54
CA MET A 118 -10.77 16.05 0.84
C MET A 118 -10.07 17.01 -0.12
N ASP A 119 -8.76 16.87 -0.30
CA ASP A 119 -7.98 17.64 -1.27
C ASP A 119 -8.56 17.51 -2.68
N SER A 120 -8.89 16.26 -3.08
CA SER A 120 -9.50 15.98 -4.37
C SER A 120 -10.85 16.68 -4.51
N ALA A 121 -11.69 16.66 -3.49
CA ALA A 121 -12.98 17.34 -3.51
C ALA A 121 -12.81 18.87 -3.60
N ASP A 122 -11.95 19.46 -2.78
CA ASP A 122 -11.68 20.90 -2.80
C ASP A 122 -11.11 21.35 -4.14
N GLY A 123 -10.17 20.61 -4.72
CA GLY A 123 -9.66 20.89 -6.05
C GLY A 123 -10.72 20.71 -7.14
N LEU A 124 -11.31 19.51 -7.26
CA LEU A 124 -12.19 19.16 -8.39
C LEU A 124 -13.47 20.00 -8.43
N PHE A 125 -14.08 20.26 -7.28
CA PHE A 125 -15.35 21.00 -7.17
C PHE A 125 -15.19 22.52 -7.00
N SER A 126 -13.96 23.05 -7.02
CA SER A 126 -13.71 24.50 -6.93
C SER A 126 -14.20 25.33 -8.13
N GLY A 127 -14.53 24.68 -9.27
CA GLY A 127 -14.89 25.35 -10.51
C GLY A 127 -13.74 26.14 -11.17
N ARG A 128 -12.49 25.93 -10.75
CA ARG A 128 -11.30 26.62 -11.27
C ARG A 128 -10.65 25.90 -12.45
N ASP A 129 -9.67 26.54 -13.08
CA ASP A 129 -8.82 25.92 -14.09
C ASP A 129 -7.88 24.86 -13.48
N ARG A 130 -7.22 24.06 -14.34
CA ARG A 130 -6.42 22.91 -13.92
C ARG A 130 -5.30 23.32 -12.97
N GLU A 131 -4.61 24.40 -13.29
CA GLU A 131 -3.49 24.94 -12.55
C GLU A 131 -3.93 25.29 -11.13
N ARG A 132 -5.02 26.05 -10.98
CA ARG A 132 -5.53 26.42 -9.66
C ARG A 132 -6.09 25.24 -8.89
N LYS A 133 -6.70 24.24 -9.54
CA LYS A 133 -7.13 23.01 -8.86
C LYS A 133 -5.96 22.26 -8.22
N LEU A 134 -4.84 22.16 -8.94
CA LEU A 134 -3.63 21.50 -8.43
C LEU A 134 -2.94 22.29 -7.31
N GLU A 135 -3.05 23.62 -7.33
CA GLU A 135 -2.61 24.48 -6.23
C GLU A 135 -3.47 24.26 -4.98
N ILE A 136 -4.80 24.19 -5.12
CA ILE A 136 -5.72 23.93 -4.02
C ILE A 136 -5.42 22.58 -3.36
N MET A 137 -5.22 21.52 -4.15
CA MET A 137 -4.87 20.18 -3.65
C MET A 137 -3.49 20.11 -2.95
N LYS A 138 -2.67 21.16 -3.00
CA LYS A 138 -1.39 21.24 -2.30
C LYS A 138 -1.47 22.11 -1.05
N ASP A 139 -2.52 22.92 -0.96
CA ASP A 139 -2.76 23.77 0.18
C ASP A 139 -3.13 22.89 1.37
N SER A 140 -2.51 23.11 2.53
CA SER A 140 -2.82 22.33 3.73
C SER A 140 -4.12 22.80 4.41
N ARG A 141 -4.78 23.84 3.89
CA ARG A 141 -6.06 24.33 4.41
C ARG A 141 -7.20 23.52 3.83
N VAL A 142 -8.10 23.10 4.71
CA VAL A 142 -9.35 22.43 4.34
C VAL A 142 -10.33 23.44 3.74
N GLY A 143 -10.88 23.12 2.57
CA GLY A 143 -11.99 23.84 1.96
C GLY A 143 -13.35 23.26 2.32
N ALA A 144 -14.41 23.97 1.91
CA ALA A 144 -15.78 23.58 2.22
C ALA A 144 -16.17 22.24 1.58
N MET A 145 -15.70 21.96 0.35
CA MET A 145 -16.05 20.74 -0.36
C MET A 145 -15.34 19.52 0.23
N GLY A 146 -14.09 19.69 0.69
CA GLY A 146 -13.35 18.70 1.45
C GLY A 146 -14.06 18.35 2.75
N ALA A 147 -14.43 19.35 3.55
CA ALA A 147 -15.17 19.14 4.80
C ALA A 147 -16.52 18.43 4.59
N ILE A 148 -17.32 18.85 3.60
CA ILE A 148 -18.60 18.21 3.27
C ILE A 148 -18.36 16.76 2.84
N THR A 149 -17.38 16.51 1.99
CA THR A 149 -17.05 15.17 1.49
C THR A 149 -16.62 14.24 2.63
N LEU A 150 -15.79 14.73 3.56
CA LEU A 150 -15.39 13.98 4.75
C LEU A 150 -16.62 13.55 5.57
N VAL A 151 -17.51 14.50 5.89
CA VAL A 151 -18.72 14.22 6.67
C VAL A 151 -19.59 13.18 5.97
N VAL A 152 -19.88 13.38 4.68
CA VAL A 152 -20.70 12.45 3.89
C VAL A 152 -20.10 11.05 3.88
N VAL A 153 -18.78 10.92 3.69
CA VAL A 153 -18.11 9.62 3.65
C VAL A 153 -18.12 8.92 5.00
N ILE A 154 -17.93 9.65 6.10
CA ILE A 154 -18.03 9.07 7.45
C ILE A 154 -19.46 8.62 7.74
N LEU A 155 -20.46 9.42 7.38
CA LEU A 155 -21.87 9.05 7.54
C LEU A 155 -22.24 7.82 6.70
N LEU A 156 -21.76 7.72 5.46
CA LEU A 156 -21.98 6.55 4.61
C LEU A 156 -21.32 5.30 5.21
N LYS A 157 -20.08 5.40 5.69
CA LYS A 157 -19.42 4.28 6.37
C LYS A 157 -20.21 3.82 7.59
N LEU A 158 -20.69 4.78 8.39
CA LEU A 158 -21.48 4.49 9.58
C LEU A 158 -22.79 3.78 9.22
N ALA A 159 -23.53 4.33 8.25
CA ALA A 159 -24.78 3.74 7.78
C ALA A 159 -24.57 2.33 7.20
N PHE A 160 -23.54 2.12 6.39
CA PHE A 160 -23.26 0.79 5.83
C PHE A 160 -22.86 -0.21 6.91
N LEU A 161 -22.01 0.17 7.87
CA LEU A 161 -21.61 -0.73 8.94
C LEU A 161 -22.76 -1.11 9.86
N ASP A 162 -23.66 -0.17 10.17
CA ASP A 162 -24.83 -0.39 11.03
C ASP A 162 -25.88 -1.31 10.36
N ASN A 163 -25.92 -1.34 9.02
CA ASN A 163 -26.88 -2.16 8.27
C ASN A 163 -26.34 -3.53 7.83
N LEU A 164 -25.07 -3.86 8.12
CA LEU A 164 -24.48 -5.16 7.76
C LEU A 164 -24.83 -6.24 8.78
N LEU A 165 -25.13 -7.44 8.29
CA LEU A 165 -25.18 -8.63 9.14
C LEU A 165 -23.79 -8.90 9.73
N ILE A 166 -23.73 -9.45 10.94
CA ILE A 166 -22.46 -9.69 11.68
C ILE A 166 -21.47 -10.52 10.85
N THR A 167 -21.95 -11.54 10.14
CA THR A 167 -21.13 -12.41 9.27
C THR A 167 -20.54 -11.63 8.10
N ASP A 168 -21.34 -10.78 7.45
CA ASP A 168 -20.92 -9.98 6.30
C ASP A 168 -19.96 -8.88 6.73
N LYS A 169 -20.20 -8.29 7.90
CA LYS A 169 -19.37 -7.23 8.48
C LYS A 169 -17.92 -7.68 8.65
N ALA A 170 -17.68 -8.90 9.11
CA ALA A 170 -16.32 -9.43 9.24
C ALA A 170 -15.58 -9.43 7.90
N TRP A 171 -16.22 -9.97 6.86
CA TRP A 171 -15.66 -10.00 5.51
C TRP A 171 -15.46 -8.62 4.91
N VAL A 172 -16.43 -7.71 5.07
CA VAL A 172 -16.33 -6.33 4.59
C VAL A 172 -15.17 -5.61 5.25
N LEU A 173 -14.99 -5.75 6.57
CA LEU A 173 -13.88 -5.12 7.28
C LEU A 173 -12.51 -5.66 6.84
N LEU A 174 -12.42 -6.94 6.46
CA LEU A 174 -11.18 -7.54 5.94
C LEU A 174 -10.86 -7.07 4.52
N VAL A 175 -11.85 -7.10 3.62
CA VAL A 175 -11.64 -6.92 2.18
C VAL A 175 -11.67 -5.46 1.76
N ALA A 176 -12.54 -4.62 2.35
CA ALA A 176 -12.72 -3.24 1.91
C ALA A 176 -11.43 -2.41 1.99
N PRO A 177 -10.59 -2.50 3.05
CA PRO A 177 -9.33 -1.79 3.06
C PRO A 177 -8.37 -2.32 1.98
N ALA A 178 -8.29 -3.63 1.74
CA ALA A 178 -7.47 -4.24 0.69
C ALA A 178 -7.84 -3.75 -0.71
N VAL A 179 -9.14 -3.69 -1.02
CA VAL A 179 -9.65 -3.12 -2.28
C VAL A 179 -9.25 -1.64 -2.39
N GLY A 180 -9.41 -0.85 -1.33
CA GLY A 180 -9.00 0.56 -1.34
C GLY A 180 -7.52 0.75 -1.68
N ARG A 181 -6.64 -0.09 -1.12
CA ARG A 181 -5.19 -0.01 -1.36
C ARG A 181 -4.83 -0.51 -2.75
N PHE A 182 -5.54 -1.50 -3.27
CA PHE A 182 -5.43 -1.91 -4.67
C PHE A 182 -5.82 -0.77 -5.64
N MET A 183 -6.89 -0.02 -5.34
CA MET A 183 -7.32 1.09 -6.19
C MET A 183 -6.28 2.22 -6.27
N MET A 184 -5.45 2.41 -5.23
CA MET A 184 -4.29 3.31 -5.32
C MET A 184 -3.28 2.80 -6.35
N VAL A 185 -2.95 1.50 -6.33
CA VAL A 185 -2.03 0.88 -7.30
C VAL A 185 -2.58 1.02 -8.72
N TYR A 186 -3.89 0.78 -8.90
CA TYR A 186 -4.57 0.98 -10.17
C TYR A 186 -4.42 2.42 -10.66
N ALA A 187 -4.70 3.41 -9.80
CA ALA A 187 -4.58 4.82 -10.17
C ALA A 187 -3.15 5.21 -10.57
N ILE A 188 -2.16 4.78 -9.78
CA ILE A 188 -0.72 5.03 -10.03
C ILE A 188 -0.26 4.38 -11.35
N CYS A 189 -0.72 3.17 -11.66
CA CYS A 189 -0.30 2.47 -12.88
C CYS A 189 -1.06 2.95 -14.13
N ARG A 190 -2.27 3.49 -13.98
CA ARG A 190 -3.16 3.79 -15.11
C ARG A 190 -3.13 5.24 -15.58
N TYR A 191 -2.90 6.18 -14.67
CA TYR A 191 -2.95 7.61 -14.96
C TYR A 191 -1.56 8.25 -14.89
N PRO A 192 -1.23 9.17 -15.81
CA PRO A 192 0.02 9.91 -15.73
C PRO A 192 0.01 10.81 -14.49
N TYR A 193 1.19 11.04 -13.91
CA TYR A 193 1.31 11.95 -12.79
C TYR A 193 0.86 13.37 -13.18
N ALA A 194 -0.03 13.96 -12.38
CA ALA A 194 -0.75 15.17 -12.76
C ALA A 194 0.12 16.44 -12.78
N ARG A 195 1.27 16.44 -12.09
CA ARG A 195 2.15 17.59 -11.86
C ARG A 195 3.51 17.41 -12.52
N SER A 196 4.07 18.49 -13.06
CA SER A 196 5.41 18.52 -13.66
C SER A 196 6.54 18.76 -12.63
N GLY A 197 6.25 19.43 -11.50
CA GLY A 197 7.25 19.86 -10.51
C GLY A 197 7.55 18.88 -9.37
N GLY A 198 7.42 17.56 -9.59
CA GLY A 198 7.68 16.54 -8.59
C GLY A 198 6.59 16.36 -7.51
N GLY A 199 6.90 15.58 -6.46
CA GLY A 199 6.02 15.24 -5.33
C GLY A 199 5.96 13.74 -5.07
N LEU A 200 5.16 13.33 -4.06
CA LEU A 200 5.04 11.92 -3.66
C LEU A 200 4.66 10.99 -4.81
N GLY A 201 3.77 11.42 -5.72
CA GLY A 201 3.40 10.62 -6.89
C GLY A 201 4.53 10.43 -7.90
N ALA A 202 5.53 11.32 -7.94
CA ALA A 202 6.70 11.16 -8.78
C ALA A 202 7.68 10.09 -8.25
N ALA A 203 7.65 9.79 -6.94
CA ALA A 203 8.49 8.76 -6.34
C ALA A 203 8.12 7.33 -6.80
N PHE A 204 6.92 7.15 -7.36
CA PHE A 204 6.49 5.89 -7.99
C PHE A 204 6.86 5.78 -9.48
N GLY A 205 7.58 6.78 -10.01
CA GLY A 205 7.78 7.02 -11.45
C GLY A 205 8.34 5.83 -12.25
N GLY A 206 8.00 5.82 -13.54
CA GLY A 206 8.52 4.95 -14.63
C GLY A 206 8.27 3.44 -14.52
N GLU A 207 8.39 2.89 -13.32
CA GLU A 207 8.34 1.46 -13.06
C GLU A 207 6.96 0.98 -12.58
N ALA A 208 6.06 1.88 -12.19
CA ALA A 208 4.65 1.55 -12.01
C ALA A 208 4.04 1.14 -13.36
N GLY A 209 3.52 -0.09 -13.42
CA GLY A 209 3.05 -0.65 -14.68
C GLY A 209 2.35 -1.98 -14.50
N LEU A 210 1.98 -2.60 -15.62
CA LEU A 210 1.16 -3.81 -15.66
C LEU A 210 1.66 -4.95 -14.74
N PRO A 211 2.98 -5.23 -14.60
CA PRO A 211 3.45 -6.27 -13.68
C PRO A 211 3.09 -5.97 -12.21
N LYS A 212 3.16 -4.71 -11.78
CA LYS A 212 2.84 -4.29 -10.42
C LYS A 212 1.34 -4.38 -10.17
N LEU A 213 0.55 -3.92 -11.14
CA LEU A 213 -0.90 -4.04 -11.09
C LEU A 213 -1.35 -5.50 -11.02
N ALA A 214 -0.78 -6.37 -11.85
CA ALA A 214 -1.09 -7.80 -11.86
C ALA A 214 -0.66 -8.48 -10.55
N GLY A 215 0.53 -8.18 -10.03
CA GLY A 215 0.97 -8.72 -8.74
C GLY A 215 0.10 -8.28 -7.57
N ALA A 216 -0.30 -7.00 -7.53
CA ALA A 216 -1.24 -6.49 -6.54
C ALA A 216 -2.64 -7.14 -6.68
N ALA A 217 -3.14 -7.31 -7.91
CA ALA A 217 -4.41 -7.98 -8.16
C ALA A 217 -4.38 -9.44 -7.70
N LEU A 218 -3.30 -10.17 -7.99
CA LEU A 218 -3.12 -11.55 -7.53
C LEU A 218 -3.12 -11.64 -6.00
N LEU A 219 -2.44 -10.72 -5.31
CA LEU A 219 -2.44 -10.67 -3.85
C LEU A 219 -3.82 -10.34 -3.28
N LEU A 220 -4.56 -9.43 -3.91
CA LEU A 220 -5.94 -9.12 -3.53
C LEU A 220 -6.84 -10.36 -3.67
N LEU A 221 -6.80 -11.01 -4.84
CA LEU A 221 -7.62 -12.18 -5.14
C LEU A 221 -7.30 -13.37 -4.24
N ALA A 222 -6.01 -13.64 -4.02
CA ALA A 222 -5.57 -14.70 -3.13
C ALA A 222 -6.00 -14.47 -1.68
N GLY A 223 -5.92 -13.21 -1.20
CA GLY A 223 -6.33 -12.87 0.15
C GLY A 223 -7.85 -12.81 0.35
N SER A 224 -8.63 -12.54 -0.71
CA SER A 224 -10.10 -12.56 -0.63
C SER A 224 -10.73 -13.95 -0.67
N TRP A 225 -9.93 -14.97 -1.01
CA TRP A 225 -10.35 -16.38 -1.10
C TRP A 225 -10.12 -17.18 0.19
N LEU A 226 -9.38 -16.61 1.14
CA LEU A 226 -9.09 -17.16 2.47
C LEU A 226 -10.13 -16.67 3.47
#